data_AF-A0A7J2HFK4-F1
#
_entry.id   AF-A0A7J2HFK4-F1
#
_cell.length_a   1.000
_cell.length_b   1.000
_cell.length_c   1.000
_cell.angle_alpha   90.00
_cell.angle_beta   90.00
_cell.angle_gamma   90.00
#
_symmetry.space_group_name_H-M   'P 1'
#
loop_
_entity.id
_entity.type
_entity.pdbx_description
1 polymer ?
#
loop_
_entity_poly.entity_id
_entity_poly.type
_entity_poly.pdbx_seq_one_letter_code
_entity_poly.pdbx_strand_id
1 'polypeptide(L)'
;MARIMVSPNEVRFIIEPSVNVTKDSRPFQSFLLKKVLDAMSRSDKERVEKGLIPPGHELKYEVIYEGDKVREIIVRNFREEYRVREIVNAVRWTLETAASETR
;
A
#
# COMPACT_ATOMS: atom_id res chain seq x y z
N MET A 1 15.09 0.93 3.94
CA MET A 1 14.06 0.27 3.12
C MET A 1 12.99 1.24 2.61
N ALA A 2 12.30 1.99 3.48
CA ALA A 2 11.43 3.10 3.06
C ALA A 2 11.28 4.12 4.19
N ARG A 3 11.14 5.40 3.85
CA ARG A 3 10.71 6.45 4.79
C ARG A 3 9.19 6.52 4.81
N ILE A 4 8.61 6.54 6.01
CA ILE A 4 7.16 6.64 6.20
C ILE A 4 6.81 8.06 6.61
N MET A 5 5.85 8.67 5.92
CA MET A 5 5.24 9.95 6.29
C MET A 5 3.77 9.71 6.57
N VAL A 6 3.35 9.98 7.80
CA VAL A 6 1.96 9.84 8.24
C VAL A 6 1.35 11.23 8.37
N SER A 7 0.24 11.43 7.68
CA SER A 7 -0.64 12.60 7.77
C SER A 7 -2.04 12.12 8.17
N PRO A 8 -2.94 13.00 8.63
CA PRO A 8 -4.25 12.58 9.16
C PRO A 8 -5.05 11.64 8.23
N ASN A 9 -4.94 11.81 6.91
CA ASN A 9 -5.68 11.02 5.92
C ASN A 9 -4.78 10.32 4.89
N GLU A 10 -3.46 10.40 5.01
CA GLU A 10 -2.52 9.85 4.05
C GLU A 10 -1.32 9.20 4.76
N VAL A 11 -0.97 7.98 4.37
CA VAL A 11 0.32 7.36 4.67
C VAL A 11 1.10 7.24 3.38
N ARG A 12 2.30 7.81 3.36
CA ARG A 12 3.20 7.76 2.22
C ARG A 12 4.45 6.97 2.58
N PHE A 13 4.78 6.02 1.73
CA PHE A 13 5.98 5.20 1.79
C PHE A 13 6.90 5.64 0.66
N ILE A 14 8.03 6.25 1.00
CA ILE A 14 9.06 6.65 0.04
C ILE A 14 10.12 5.55 0.06
N ILE A 15 10.21 4.76 -1.00
CA ILE A 15 11.13 3.63 -1.08
C ILE A 15 12.56 4.15 -1.23
N GLU A 16 13.49 3.58 -0.45
CA GLU A 16 14.90 3.95 -0.59
C GLU A 16 15.45 3.48 -1.94
N PRO A 17 16.30 4.28 -2.62
CA PRO A 17 16.85 3.91 -3.94
C PRO A 17 17.61 2.58 -3.97
N SER A 18 18.13 2.14 -2.82
CA SER A 18 18.85 0.87 -2.65
C SER A 18 17.95 -0.36 -2.63
N VAL A 19 16.64 -0.20 -2.43
CA VAL A 19 15.67 -1.30 -2.44
C VAL A 19 15.15 -1.51 -3.85
N ASN A 20 15.36 -2.71 -4.38
CA ASN A 20 14.88 -3.07 -5.71
C ASN A 20 13.52 -3.76 -5.60
N VAL A 21 12.44 -2.99 -5.72
CA VAL A 21 11.09 -3.52 -5.94
C VAL A 21 10.59 -2.98 -7.26
N THR A 22 10.31 -3.87 -8.20
CA THR A 22 9.75 -3.50 -9.50
C THR A 22 8.24 -3.70 -9.51
N LYS A 23 7.57 -3.06 -10.48
CA LYS A 23 6.15 -3.23 -10.72
C LYS A 23 5.77 -4.71 -10.97
N ASP A 24 6.68 -5.54 -11.44
CA ASP A 24 6.43 -6.95 -11.77
C ASP A 24 6.80 -7.92 -10.63
N SER A 25 7.38 -7.40 -9.53
CA SER A 25 7.70 -8.22 -8.35
C SER A 25 6.46 -8.93 -7.81
N ARG A 26 6.56 -10.24 -7.61
CA ARG A 26 5.42 -11.07 -7.18
C ARG A 26 4.92 -10.71 -5.78
N PRO A 27 5.79 -10.50 -4.75
CA PRO A 27 5.38 -9.95 -3.46
C PRO A 27 4.64 -8.62 -3.59
N PHE A 28 5.10 -7.74 -4.48
CA PHE A 28 4.44 -6.46 -4.70
C PHE A 28 3.04 -6.62 -5.32
N GLN A 29 2.94 -7.35 -6.43
CA GLN A 29 1.68 -7.51 -7.16
C GLN A 29 0.65 -8.36 -6.43
N SER A 30 1.04 -9.56 -6.01
CA SER A 30 0.08 -10.55 -5.52
C SER A 30 -0.25 -10.35 -4.04
N PHE A 31 0.73 -9.95 -3.23
CA PHE A 31 0.50 -9.73 -1.81
C PHE A 31 0.10 -8.28 -1.53
N LEU A 32 0.97 -7.30 -1.80
CA LEU A 32 0.67 -5.93 -1.38
C LEU A 32 -0.54 -5.34 -2.09
N LEU A 33 -0.54 -5.33 -3.43
CA LEU A 33 -1.63 -4.73 -4.19
C LEU A 33 -2.91 -5.56 -4.04
N LYS A 34 -2.90 -6.81 -4.50
CA LYS A 34 -4.12 -7.62 -4.58
C LYS A 34 -4.67 -8.09 -3.24
N LYS A 35 -3.82 -8.69 -2.40
CA LYS A 35 -4.29 -9.35 -1.16
C LYS A 35 -4.55 -8.35 -0.04
N VAL A 36 -3.82 -7.23 0.00
CA VAL A 36 -3.94 -6.24 1.08
C VAL A 36 -4.71 -5.01 0.62
N LEU A 37 -4.15 -4.20 -0.27
CA LEU A 37 -4.72 -2.88 -0.58
C LEU A 37 -6.04 -2.97 -1.35
N ASP A 38 -6.12 -3.82 -2.38
CA ASP A 38 -7.35 -4.04 -3.15
C ASP A 38 -8.44 -4.69 -2.29
N ALA A 39 -8.09 -5.65 -1.44
CA ALA A 39 -9.03 -6.29 -0.53
C ALA A 39 -9.63 -5.27 0.46
N MET A 40 -8.80 -4.40 1.03
CA MET A 40 -9.25 -3.31 1.90
C MET A 40 -10.12 -2.30 1.15
N SER A 41 -9.71 -1.88 -0.05
CA SER A 41 -10.49 -0.95 -0.89
C SER A 41 -11.86 -1.53 -1.26
N ARG A 42 -11.90 -2.82 -1.65
CA ARG A 42 -13.14 -3.51 -1.99
C ARG A 42 -14.07 -3.65 -0.78
N SER A 43 -13.55 -4.05 0.38
CA SER A 43 -14.35 -4.13 1.61
C SER A 43 -14.96 -2.77 1.97
N ASP A 44 -14.21 -1.69 1.76
CA ASP A 44 -14.71 -0.34 1.99
C ASP A 44 -15.79 0.05 0.97
N LYS A 45 -15.61 -0.26 -0.32
CA LYS A 45 -16.63 -0.03 -1.35
C LYS A 45 -17.94 -0.75 -1.02
N GLU A 46 -17.88 -2.01 -0.60
CA GLU A 46 -19.07 -2.77 -0.17
C GLU A 46 -19.76 -2.11 1.05
N ARG A 47 -19.00 -1.46 1.92
CA ARG A 47 -19.56 -0.69 3.06
C ARG A 47 -20.14 0.66 2.62
N VAL A 48 -19.55 1.34 1.63
CA VAL A 48 -20.13 2.53 1.01
C VAL A 48 -21.50 2.21 0.40
N GLU A 49 -21.58 1.13 -0.38
CA GLU A 49 -22.82 0.69 -1.05
C GLU A 49 -23.93 0.36 -0.05
N LYS A 50 -23.56 -0.15 1.13
CA LYS A 50 -24.50 -0.41 2.24
C LYS A 50 -24.84 0.82 3.09
N GLY A 51 -24.28 1.99 2.77
CA GLY A 51 -24.44 3.21 3.56
C GLY A 51 -23.77 3.18 4.94
N LEU A 52 -22.85 2.23 5.18
CA LEU A 52 -22.15 2.08 6.45
C LEU A 52 -20.96 3.04 6.58
N ILE A 53 -20.42 3.52 5.46
CA ILE A 53 -19.42 4.59 5.42
C ILE A 53 -19.77 5.59 4.31
N PRO A 54 -19.36 6.88 4.43
CA PRO A 54 -19.71 7.88 3.43
C PRO A 54 -19.10 7.58 2.05
N PRO A 55 -19.76 7.94 0.94
CA PRO A 55 -19.18 7.86 -0.39
C PRO A 55 -17.84 8.59 -0.48
N GLY A 56 -16.84 7.98 -1.15
CA GLY A 56 -15.51 8.56 -1.31
C GLY A 56 -14.56 8.28 -0.14
N HIS A 57 -15.04 7.66 0.95
CA HIS A 57 -14.22 7.26 2.11
C HIS A 57 -13.65 5.84 1.98
N GLU A 58 -13.82 5.18 0.83
CA GLU A 58 -13.13 3.93 0.56
C GLU A 58 -11.61 4.11 0.51
N LEU A 59 -10.87 3.11 1.00
CA LEU A 59 -9.42 3.12 0.91
C LEU A 59 -8.99 3.28 -0.56
N LYS A 60 -8.09 4.24 -0.78
CA LYS A 60 -7.49 4.53 -2.08
C LYS A 60 -5.99 4.43 -1.95
N TYR A 61 -5.35 3.92 -2.98
CA TYR A 61 -3.89 3.95 -3.05
C TYR A 61 -3.42 4.34 -4.44
N GLU A 62 -2.19 4.83 -4.48
CA GLU A 62 -1.49 5.25 -5.68
C GLU A 62 -0.05 4.78 -5.57
N VAL A 63 0.51 4.32 -6.68
CA VAL A 63 1.91 3.90 -6.75
C VAL A 63 2.62 4.79 -7.76
N ILE A 64 3.69 5.45 -7.30
CA ILE A 64 4.56 6.25 -8.16
C ILE A 64 5.74 5.37 -8.57
N TYR A 65 6.00 5.31 -9.87
CA TYR A 65 7.09 4.54 -10.45
C TYR A 65 8.18 5.44 -11.02
N GLU A 66 9.40 4.94 -11.02
CA GLU A 66 10.53 5.48 -11.78
C GLU A 66 11.03 4.37 -12.71
N GLY A 67 10.58 4.42 -13.97
CA GLY A 67 10.72 3.30 -14.89
C GLY A 67 9.88 2.11 -14.42
N ASP A 68 10.55 0.98 -14.15
CA ASP A 68 9.95 -0.22 -13.59
C ASP A 68 9.97 -0.27 -12.05
N LYS A 69 10.77 0.59 -11.40
CA LYS A 69 10.94 0.60 -9.95
C LYS A 69 9.79 1.32 -9.25
N VAL A 70 9.34 0.75 -8.13
CA VAL A 70 8.39 1.36 -7.21
C VAL A 70 9.12 2.43 -6.40
N ARG A 71 8.76 3.70 -6.58
CA ARG A 71 9.37 4.83 -5.88
C ARG A 71 8.57 5.24 -4.65
N GLU A 72 7.24 5.34 -4.80
CA GLU A 72 6.37 5.69 -3.68
C GLU A 72 5.08 4.88 -3.69
N ILE A 73 4.56 4.64 -2.49
CA ILE A 73 3.22 4.09 -2.29
C ILE A 73 2.47 5.06 -1.39
N ILE A 74 1.33 5.53 -1.85
CA ILE A 74 0.51 6.51 -1.14
C ILE A 74 -0.82 5.86 -0.83
N VAL A 75 -1.20 5.80 0.44
CA VAL A 75 -2.47 5.20 0.88
C VAL A 75 -3.30 6.24 1.61
N ARG A 76 -4.55 6.40 1.19
CA ARG A 76 -5.51 7.39 1.69
C ARG A 76 -6.74 6.70 2.24
N ASN A 77 -7.47 7.37 3.13
CA ASN A 77 -8.70 6.87 3.74
C ASN A 77 -8.51 5.55 4.54
N PHE A 78 -7.39 5.40 5.23
CA PHE A 78 -7.17 4.24 6.11
C PHE A 78 -8.07 4.26 7.35
N ARG A 79 -8.54 5.44 7.79
CA ARG A 79 -9.52 5.71 8.88
C ARG A 79 -9.04 5.34 10.29
N GLU A 80 -8.60 4.11 10.50
CA GLU A 80 -8.29 3.57 11.83
C GLU A 80 -6.81 3.25 11.97
N GLU A 81 -6.24 3.46 13.16
CA GLU A 81 -4.82 3.24 13.41
C GLU A 81 -4.38 1.79 13.19
N TYR A 82 -5.24 0.81 13.49
CA TYR A 82 -4.90 -0.58 13.24
C TYR A 82 -4.70 -0.86 11.75
N ARG A 83 -5.47 -0.17 10.88
CA ARG A 83 -5.33 -0.29 9.42
C ARG A 83 -4.00 0.30 8.96
N VAL A 84 -3.58 1.43 9.54
CA VAL A 84 -2.23 1.97 9.29
C VAL A 84 -1.15 0.95 9.65
N ARG A 85 -1.23 0.33 10.83
CA ARG A 85 -0.27 -0.69 11.25
C ARG A 85 -0.24 -1.88 10.31
N GLU A 86 -1.41 -2.36 9.87
CA GLU A 86 -1.51 -3.46 8.91
C GLU A 86 -0.88 -3.11 7.56
N ILE A 87 -1.15 -1.91 7.03
CA ILE A 87 -0.56 -1.42 5.77
C ILE A 87 0.96 -1.28 5.91
N VAL A 88 1.45 -0.70 7.01
CA VAL A 88 2.89 -0.54 7.28
C VAL A 88 3.58 -1.90 7.32
N ASN A 89 3.00 -2.88 8.02
CA ASN A 89 3.54 -4.23 8.09
C ASN A 89 3.54 -4.93 6.72
N ALA A 90 2.46 -4.78 5.95
CA ALA A 90 2.36 -5.34 4.61
C ALA A 90 3.40 -4.75 3.65
N VAL A 91 3.59 -3.42 3.66
CA VAL A 91 4.61 -2.75 2.85
C VAL A 91 6.00 -3.24 3.27
N ARG A 92 6.30 -3.27 4.57
CA ARG A 92 7.60 -3.74 5.08
C ARG A 92 7.91 -5.16 4.63
N TRP A 93 6.98 -6.10 4.84
CA TRP A 93 7.15 -7.49 4.41
C TRP A 93 7.39 -7.60 2.90
N THR A 94 6.69 -6.78 2.11
CA THR A 94 6.83 -6.75 0.66
C THR A 94 8.23 -6.31 0.24
N LEU A 95 8.75 -5.24 0.84
CA LEU A 95 10.09 -4.75 0.54
C LEU A 95 11.17 -5.77 0.95
N GLU A 96 11.02 -6.39 2.12
CA GLU A 96 11.93 -7.43 2.62
C GLU A 96 11.94 -8.66 1.70
N THR A 97 10.75 -9.12 1.27
CA THR A 97 10.61 -10.30 0.42
C THR A 97 11.12 -10.03 -0.99
N ALA A 98 10.72 -8.93 -1.62
CA ALA A 98 11.16 -8.57 -2.98
C ALA A 98 12.68 -8.36 -3.07
N ALA A 99 13.30 -7.77 -2.04
CA ALA A 99 14.75 -7.63 -1.96
C ALA A 99 15.47 -8.99 -1.86
N SER A 100 14.82 -10.02 -1.32
CA SER A 100 15.37 -11.38 -1.23
C SER A 100 15.26 -12.19 -2.53
N GLU A 101 14.30 -11.87 -3.40
CA GLU A 101 14.12 -12.53 -4.71
C GLU A 101 15.20 -12.13 -5.73
N THR A 102 15.98 -11.07 -5.45
CA THR A 102 17.06 -10.59 -6.33
C THR A 102 18.44 -11.16 -5.95
N ARG A 103 18.51 -12.15 -5.06
CA ARG A 103 19.76 -12.81 -4.63
C ARG A 103 19.99 -14.16 -5.27
#